data_AF-A0A957QRB2-F1
#
_entry.id   AF-A0A957QRB2-F1
#
_cell.length_a   1.000
_cell.length_b   1.000
_cell.length_c   1.000
_cell.angle_alpha   90.00
_cell.angle_beta   90.00
_cell.angle_gamma   90.00
#
_symmetry.space_group_name_H-M   'P 1'
#
loop_
_entity.id
_entity.type
_entity.pdbx_description
1 polymer ?
#
loop_
_entity_poly.entity_id
_entity_poly.type
_entity_poly.pdbx_seq_one_letter_code
_entity_poly.pdbx_strand_id
1 'polypeptide(L)'
;MSKYTLLMLEIGGIQDFVFQTNNLKVNVGASRLVRDISEKWVGAAIGGLKSNLLLSQAGEVVLQDLAIEISPDLDVEFIYLGGGNALMLFRDEAKAKTFTQQISLQILKETPDLSAHIARVNIDLKGEV
;
A
#
# COMPACT_ATOMS: atom_id res chain seq x y z
N MET A 1 -4.03 -26.13 -2.92
CA MET A 1 -4.21 -24.90 -3.70
C MET A 1 -3.80 -23.75 -2.81
N SER A 2 -2.80 -22.98 -3.22
CA SER A 2 -2.37 -21.81 -2.45
C SER A 2 -3.34 -20.67 -2.74
N LYS A 3 -4.22 -20.39 -1.78
CA LYS A 3 -5.10 -19.22 -1.86
C LYS A 3 -4.30 -17.99 -1.49
N TYR A 4 -4.12 -17.10 -2.44
CA TYR A 4 -3.53 -15.78 -2.22
C TYR A 4 -4.64 -14.82 -1.80
N THR A 5 -4.25 -13.68 -1.21
CA THR A 5 -5.20 -12.60 -0.90
C THR A 5 -4.80 -11.34 -1.64
N LEU A 6 -5.61 -10.94 -2.61
CA LEU A 6 -5.49 -9.66 -3.27
C LEU A 6 -6.06 -8.57 -2.36
N LEU A 7 -5.33 -7.49 -2.16
CA LEU A 7 -5.71 -6.36 -1.33
C LEU A 7 -5.55 -5.07 -2.12
N MET A 8 -6.64 -4.29 -2.22
CA MET A 8 -6.65 -2.94 -2.76
C MET A 8 -6.78 -1.96 -1.59
N LEU A 9 -5.86 -1.00 -1.51
CA LEU A 9 -5.94 0.18 -0.67
C LEU A 9 -6.20 1.39 -1.57
N GLU A 10 -7.25 2.13 -1.28
CA GLU A 10 -7.60 3.37 -1.94
C GLU A 10 -7.83 4.48 -0.92
N ILE A 11 -7.27 5.66 -1.19
CA ILE A 11 -7.43 6.83 -0.32
C ILE A 11 -8.43 7.80 -0.96
N GLY A 12 -9.56 7.97 -0.31
CA GLY A 12 -10.60 8.93 -0.69
C GLY A 12 -10.36 10.31 -0.06
N GLY A 13 -10.99 11.33 -0.65
CA GLY A 13 -10.96 12.71 -0.11
C GLY A 13 -9.66 13.48 -0.36
N ILE A 14 -8.73 12.96 -1.19
CA ILE A 14 -7.43 13.60 -1.46
C ILE A 14 -7.56 15.05 -1.92
N GLN A 15 -8.48 15.33 -2.85
CA GLN A 15 -8.64 16.68 -3.41
C GLN A 15 -9.10 17.68 -2.33
N ASP A 16 -10.14 17.32 -1.58
CA ASP A 16 -10.67 18.16 -0.50
C ASP A 16 -9.63 18.37 0.61
N PHE A 17 -8.86 17.31 0.93
CA PHE A 17 -7.78 17.38 1.91
C PHE A 17 -6.63 18.28 1.47
N VAL A 18 -6.15 18.14 0.22
CA VAL A 18 -5.01 18.90 -0.30
C VAL A 18 -5.37 20.37 -0.55
N PHE A 19 -6.60 20.65 -0.96
CA PHE A 19 -7.04 22.00 -1.36
C PHE A 19 -7.99 22.66 -0.35
N GLN A 20 -8.03 22.18 0.89
CA GLN A 20 -8.86 22.75 1.96
C GLN A 20 -8.56 24.23 2.25
N THR A 21 -7.38 24.71 1.85
CA THR A 21 -6.96 26.11 2.02
C THR A 21 -6.38 26.69 0.74
N ASN A 22 -6.35 28.02 0.63
CA ASN A 22 -5.61 28.72 -0.43
C ASN A 22 -4.15 29.01 -0.02
N ASN A 23 -3.60 28.27 0.95
CA ASN A 23 -2.23 28.42 1.38
C ASN A 23 -1.34 27.37 0.70
N LEU A 24 -0.53 27.81 -0.27
CA LEU A 24 0.33 26.92 -1.04
C LEU A 24 1.25 26.06 -0.17
N LYS A 25 1.80 26.62 0.93
CA LYS A 25 2.70 25.87 1.82
C LYS A 25 1.96 24.73 2.54
N VAL A 26 0.71 24.96 2.94
CA VAL A 26 -0.15 23.93 3.54
C VAL A 26 -0.49 22.86 2.50
N ASN A 27 -0.89 23.26 1.29
CA ASN A 27 -1.28 22.33 0.23
C ASN A 27 -0.12 21.42 -0.21
N VAL A 28 1.10 21.96 -0.27
CA VAL A 28 2.32 21.17 -0.52
C VAL A 28 2.56 20.16 0.61
N GLY A 29 2.34 20.54 1.87
CA GLY A 29 2.43 19.63 3.01
C GLY A 29 1.37 18.52 2.98
N ALA A 30 0.12 18.87 2.70
CA ALA A 30 -0.98 17.91 2.55
C ALA A 30 -0.72 16.92 1.41
N SER A 31 -0.28 17.41 0.24
CA SER A 31 0.11 16.56 -0.89
C SER A 31 1.24 15.61 -0.51
N ARG A 32 2.22 16.09 0.27
CA ARG A 32 3.29 15.24 0.79
C ARG A 32 2.77 14.14 1.72
N LEU A 33 1.81 14.43 2.60
CA LEU A 33 1.19 13.41 3.47
C LEU A 33 0.50 12.32 2.65
N VAL A 34 -0.22 12.69 1.59
CA VAL A 34 -0.85 11.72 0.68
C VAL A 34 0.20 10.84 0.01
N ARG A 35 1.34 11.42 -0.40
CA ARG A 35 2.47 10.68 -0.98
C ARG A 35 3.10 9.71 0.03
N ASP A 36 3.26 10.15 1.28
CA ASP A 36 3.84 9.36 2.36
C ASP A 36 2.97 8.13 2.72
N ILE A 37 1.66 8.15 2.47
CA ILE A 37 0.81 6.95 2.59
C ILE A 37 1.39 5.82 1.74
N SER A 38 1.57 6.06 0.44
CA SER A 38 2.09 5.07 -0.51
C SER A 38 3.59 4.80 -0.33
N GLU A 39 4.42 5.82 -0.12
CA GLU A 39 5.89 5.65 -0.11
C GLU A 39 6.44 5.18 1.24
N LYS A 40 5.80 5.56 2.35
CA LYS A 40 6.36 5.36 3.68
C LYS A 40 5.49 4.45 4.54
N TRP A 41 4.20 4.73 4.62
CA TRP A 41 3.34 4.04 5.58
C TRP A 41 2.99 2.64 5.12
N VAL A 42 2.77 2.44 3.83
CA VAL A 42 2.60 1.09 3.25
C VAL A 42 3.84 0.22 3.49
N GLY A 43 5.04 0.76 3.22
CA GLY A 43 6.31 0.05 3.48
C GLY A 43 6.56 -0.23 4.97
N ALA A 44 6.12 0.65 5.87
CA ALA A 44 6.19 0.40 7.30
C ALA A 44 5.15 -0.64 7.77
N ALA A 45 3.94 -0.61 7.21
CA ALA A 45 2.82 -1.47 7.59
C ALA A 45 3.02 -2.94 7.20
N ILE A 46 3.87 -3.24 6.21
CA ILE A 46 4.29 -4.62 5.91
C ILE A 46 5.22 -5.20 6.99
N GLY A 47 5.76 -4.41 7.92
CA GLY A 47 6.29 -4.91 9.20
C GLY A 47 7.36 -6.00 9.12
N GLY A 48 8.22 -5.97 8.09
CA GLY A 48 9.29 -6.97 7.90
C GLY A 48 8.89 -8.19 7.05
N LEU A 49 7.67 -8.21 6.49
CA LEU A 49 7.32 -9.16 5.42
C LEU A 49 8.26 -8.99 4.23
N LYS A 50 8.68 -10.10 3.64
CA LYS A 50 9.49 -10.06 2.41
C LYS A 50 8.62 -9.57 1.26
N SER A 51 9.06 -8.51 0.58
CA SER A 51 8.33 -7.91 -0.53
C SER A 51 9.23 -7.54 -1.70
N ASN A 52 8.61 -7.21 -2.83
CA ASN A 52 9.30 -6.69 -4.01
C ASN A 52 9.56 -5.18 -3.92
N LEU A 53 9.27 -4.52 -2.79
CA LEU A 53 9.62 -3.13 -2.57
C LEU A 53 11.13 -2.98 -2.31
N LEU A 54 11.75 -2.04 -3.00
CA LEU A 54 13.11 -1.58 -2.74
C LEU A 54 13.09 -0.08 -2.45
N LEU A 55 13.82 0.34 -1.42
CA LEU A 55 14.14 1.75 -1.20
C LEU A 55 15.39 2.10 -2.01
N SER A 56 15.26 3.00 -2.98
CA SER A 56 16.38 3.51 -3.76
C SER A 56 17.30 4.35 -2.87
N GLN A 57 18.54 4.58 -3.33
CA GLN A 57 19.48 5.46 -2.63
C GLN A 57 18.99 6.92 -2.52
N ALA A 58 18.05 7.32 -3.39
CA ALA A 58 17.40 8.63 -3.35
C ALA A 58 16.20 8.69 -2.38
N GLY A 59 15.89 7.58 -1.70
CA GLY A 59 14.75 7.47 -0.78
C GLY A 59 13.41 7.25 -1.48
N GLU A 60 13.42 6.89 -2.76
CA GLU A 60 12.21 6.57 -3.51
C GLU A 60 11.90 5.08 -3.43
N VAL A 61 10.61 4.74 -3.40
CA VAL A 61 10.17 3.35 -3.42
C VAL A 61 10.10 2.87 -4.87
N VAL A 62 10.76 1.75 -5.16
CA VAL A 62 10.79 1.12 -6.47
C VAL A 62 10.31 -0.32 -6.34
N LEU A 63 9.50 -0.76 -7.30
CA LEU A 63 9.06 -2.14 -7.41
C LEU A 63 10.11 -2.95 -8.17
N GLN A 64 10.62 -4.01 -7.56
CA GLN A 64 11.47 -4.99 -8.22
C GLN A 64 10.60 -5.96 -9.03
N ASP A 65 11.17 -6.49 -10.10
CA ASP A 65 10.55 -7.54 -10.92
C ASP A 65 10.65 -8.90 -10.21
N LEU A 66 9.83 -9.06 -9.16
CA LEU A 66 9.69 -10.28 -8.36
C LEU A 66 8.22 -10.65 -8.28
N ALA A 67 7.90 -11.84 -8.78
CA ALA A 67 6.55 -12.40 -8.75
C ALA A 67 6.40 -13.39 -7.59
N ILE A 68 5.30 -13.29 -6.83
CA ILE A 68 5.02 -14.14 -5.67
C ILE A 68 4.84 -15.61 -6.02
N GLU A 69 4.45 -15.89 -7.26
CA GLU A 69 4.32 -17.24 -7.83
C GLU A 69 5.68 -17.93 -7.98
N ILE A 70 6.73 -17.16 -8.33
CA ILE A 70 8.07 -17.69 -8.64
C ILE A 70 8.96 -17.68 -7.40
N SER A 71 8.80 -16.67 -6.53
CA SER A 71 9.60 -16.49 -5.32
C SER A 71 8.88 -17.06 -4.09
N PRO A 72 9.19 -18.29 -3.62
CA PRO A 72 8.45 -18.95 -2.54
C PRO A 72 8.56 -18.24 -1.19
N ASP A 73 9.60 -17.43 -1.02
CA ASP A 73 9.89 -16.65 0.16
C ASP A 73 9.37 -15.20 0.11
N LEU A 74 8.68 -14.80 -0.97
CA LEU A 74 8.01 -13.51 -1.05
C LEU A 74 6.67 -13.56 -0.32
N ASP A 75 6.49 -12.76 0.73
CA ASP A 75 5.24 -12.75 1.50
C ASP A 75 4.15 -11.88 0.88
N VAL A 76 4.57 -10.80 0.21
CA VAL A 76 3.68 -9.85 -0.46
C VAL A 76 4.34 -9.31 -1.73
N GLU A 77 3.58 -9.28 -2.81
CA GLU A 77 3.94 -8.62 -4.05
C GLU A 77 3.11 -7.35 -4.21
N PHE A 78 3.78 -6.23 -4.47
CA PHE A 78 3.16 -4.99 -4.88
C PHE A 78 3.02 -4.98 -6.39
N ILE A 79 1.77 -4.92 -6.86
CA ILE A 79 1.42 -4.81 -8.28
C ILE A 79 1.37 -3.33 -8.69
N TYR A 80 0.88 -2.47 -7.79
CA TYR A 80 0.78 -1.04 -8.00
C TYR A 80 0.98 -0.27 -6.71
N LEU A 81 1.66 0.88 -6.79
CA LEU A 81 1.84 1.81 -5.68
C LEU A 81 1.94 3.23 -6.22
N GLY A 82 1.02 4.11 -5.83
CA GLY A 82 1.06 5.51 -6.26
C GLY A 82 -0.23 6.26 -6.00
N GLY A 83 -0.12 7.60 -5.89
CA GLY A 83 -1.29 8.48 -5.74
C GLY A 83 -2.11 8.21 -4.47
N GLY A 84 -1.50 7.69 -3.42
CA GLY A 84 -2.19 7.24 -2.21
C GLY A 84 -2.78 5.82 -2.31
N ASN A 85 -2.79 5.22 -3.49
CA ASN A 85 -3.39 3.91 -3.72
C ASN A 85 -2.32 2.81 -3.81
N ALA A 86 -2.71 1.58 -3.49
CA ALA A 86 -1.83 0.42 -3.58
C ALA A 86 -2.62 -0.86 -3.90
N LEU A 87 -2.07 -1.69 -4.77
CA LEU A 87 -2.57 -3.03 -5.07
C LEU A 87 -1.50 -4.06 -4.69
N MET A 88 -1.86 -4.96 -3.80
CA MET A 88 -0.95 -5.94 -3.20
C MET A 88 -1.52 -7.35 -3.30
N LEU A 89 -0.66 -8.32 -3.46
CA LEU A 89 -0.97 -9.74 -3.46
C LEU A 89 -0.22 -10.42 -2.32
N PHE A 90 -0.94 -10.89 -1.32
CA PHE A 90 -0.39 -11.55 -0.14
C PHE A 90 -0.42 -13.07 -0.31
N ARG A 91 0.59 -13.74 0.25
CA ARG A 91 0.67 -15.21 0.27
C ARG A 91 -0.45 -15.85 1.09
N ASP A 92 -0.97 -15.15 2.09
CA ASP A 92 -2.07 -15.61 2.93
C ASP A 92 -2.90 -14.46 3.51
N GLU A 93 -4.13 -14.78 3.90
CA GLU A 93 -5.10 -13.81 4.44
C GLU A 93 -4.67 -13.21 5.79
N ALA A 94 -3.92 -13.96 6.60
CA ALA A 94 -3.49 -13.49 7.92
C ALA A 94 -2.50 -12.32 7.81
N LYS A 95 -1.59 -12.37 6.83
CA LYS A 95 -0.68 -11.26 6.50
C LYS A 95 -1.44 -10.06 5.99
N ALA A 96 -2.37 -10.25 5.05
CA ALA A 96 -3.21 -9.17 4.52
C ALA A 96 -4.04 -8.48 5.62
N LYS A 97 -4.55 -9.25 6.59
CA LYS A 97 -5.30 -8.74 7.74
C LYS A 97 -4.40 -7.94 8.69
N THR A 98 -3.21 -8.44 9.00
CA THR A 98 -2.23 -7.73 9.84
C THR A 98 -1.83 -6.41 9.20
N PHE A 99 -1.50 -6.41 7.91
CA PHE A 99 -1.22 -5.21 7.15
C PHE A 99 -2.39 -4.22 7.22
N THR A 100 -3.62 -4.68 6.96
CA THR A 100 -4.83 -3.86 7.00
C THR A 100 -4.96 -3.11 8.33
N GLN A 101 -4.77 -3.80 9.45
CA GLN A 101 -4.87 -3.21 10.79
C GLN A 101 -3.80 -2.13 11.02
N GLN A 102 -2.55 -2.40 10.62
CA GLN A 102 -1.45 -1.46 10.80
C GLN A 102 -1.65 -0.20 9.93
N ILE A 103 -1.94 -0.38 8.65
CA ILE A 103 -2.08 0.76 7.73
C ILE A 103 -3.32 1.60 8.05
N SER A 104 -4.46 0.98 8.37
CA SER A 104 -5.67 1.72 8.72
C SER A 104 -5.49 2.53 10.00
N LEU A 105 -4.79 1.97 11.00
CA LEU A 105 -4.50 2.68 12.24
C LEU A 105 -3.54 3.86 12.01
N GLN A 106 -2.53 3.68 11.16
CA GLN A 106 -1.59 4.74 10.82
C GLN A 106 -2.30 5.90 10.10
N ILE A 107 -3.12 5.59 9.09
CA ILE A 107 -3.90 6.61 8.36
C ILE A 107 -4.85 7.35 9.29
N LEU A 108 -5.56 6.65 10.18
CA LEU A 108 -6.48 7.27 11.13
C LEU A 108 -5.79 8.23 12.10
N LYS A 109 -4.53 7.94 12.48
CA LYS A 109 -3.76 8.79 13.41
C LYS A 109 -3.18 10.02 12.73
N GLU A 110 -2.60 9.86 11.54
CA GLU A 110 -1.85 10.91 10.88
C GLU A 110 -2.71 11.79 9.97
N THR A 111 -3.78 11.22 9.39
CA THR A 111 -4.66 11.90 8.42
C THR A 111 -6.14 11.52 8.68
N PRO A 112 -6.74 12.00 9.78
CA PRO A 112 -8.12 11.64 10.15
C PRO A 112 -9.17 12.12 9.15
N ASP A 113 -8.87 13.15 8.36
CA ASP A 113 -9.77 13.70 7.34
C ASP A 113 -9.72 12.92 6.01
N LEU A 114 -8.81 11.96 5.87
CA LEU A 114 -8.74 11.06 4.71
C LEU A 114 -9.48 9.75 5.00
N SER A 115 -10.19 9.24 4.00
CA SER A 115 -10.86 7.94 4.11
C SER A 115 -10.01 6.83 3.49
N ALA A 116 -9.69 5.80 4.28
CA ALA A 116 -9.07 4.58 3.77
C ALA A 116 -10.13 3.56 3.36
N HIS A 117 -10.17 3.23 2.08
CA HIS A 117 -11.00 2.16 1.53
C HIS A 117 -10.12 0.94 1.28
N ILE A 118 -10.43 -0.18 1.95
CA ILE A 118 -9.64 -1.40 1.85
C ILE A 118 -10.54 -2.56 1.45
N ALA A 119 -10.26 -3.17 0.30
CA ALA A 119 -10.93 -4.37 -0.19
C ALA A 119 -9.94 -5.55 -0.20
N ARG A 120 -10.42 -6.74 0.19
CA ARG A 120 -9.64 -7.98 0.21
C ARG A 120 -10.43 -9.08 -0.48
N VAL A 121 -9.78 -9.83 -1.36
CA VAL A 121 -10.39 -10.96 -2.08
C VAL A 121 -9.40 -12.12 -2.10
N ASN A 122 -9.85 -13.30 -1.70
CA ASN A 122 -9.05 -14.52 -1.82
C ASN A 122 -9.12 -15.03 -3.25
N ILE A 123 -7.96 -15.27 -3.87
CA ILE A 123 -7.84 -15.68 -5.26
C ILE A 123 -6.98 -16.94 -5.39
N ASP A 124 -7.29 -17.74 -6.40
CA ASP A 124 -6.44 -18.83 -6.85
C ASP A 124 -5.77 -18.37 -8.15
N LEU A 125 -4.44 -18.24 -8.12
CA LEU A 125 -3.67 -17.98 -9.32
C LEU A 125 -3.56 -19.29 -10.10
N LYS A 126 -4.41 -19.45 -11.11
CA LYS A 126 -4.24 -20.51 -12.10
C LYS A 126 -3.36 -19.95 -13.20
N GLY A 127 -2.11 -20.39 -13.26
CA GLY A 127 -1.33 -20.28 -14.48
C GLY A 127 -2.04 -21.08 -15.56
N GLU A 128 -2.53 -20.42 -16.60
CA GLU A 128 -2.70 -21.10 -17.88
C GLU A 128 -1.29 -21.43 -18.36
N VAL A 129 -0.91 -22.71 -18.24
CA VAL A 129 0.28 -23.29 -18.87
C VAL A 129 -0.06 -23.62 -20.31
#